data_AF-I0BJZ2-F1
#
_entry.id   AF-I0BJZ2-F1
#
_cell.length_a   1.000
_cell.length_b   1.000
_cell.length_c   1.000
_cell.angle_alpha   90.00
_cell.angle_beta   90.00
_cell.angle_gamma   90.00
#
_symmetry.space_group_name_H-M   'P 1'
#
loop_
_entity.id
_entity.type
_entity.pdbx_description
1 polymer ?
#
loop_
_entity_poly.entity_id
_entity_poly.type
_entity_poly.pdbx_seq_one_letter_code
_entity_poly.pdbx_strand_id
1 'polypeptide(L)'
;MSEGLLQWTRQNHPTVIFYDDLIYIYVCLHVGQRIRYIKIKERRNEMGKGKEKEIQEFNARFDEEIVEIAGVTEACEVGAGKGMGQVMWNPSINLIAWKRIGEDEPLIRDRTRLEWLVSNSELSKAKDVLQANSLVRLRVRIGEKSLMFIEVLDPSYQDKELNVVLEESFKPVFYHDEMLGQFELDKSIDLFEKEVQFDGERVELHFEWQSDENPMKLALQTAYSLFGDQEGWNKRLKAYAADELLDLANDWLEQEDEPQYEKITEEIFINSIKIWTISVYPEGRFTVYYSDGDLFWGHSICVNGNISGEFESAHI
;
A
#
# COMPACT_ATOMS: atom_id res chain seq x y z
N MET A 1 32.23 -12.81 -42.70
CA MET A 1 32.02 -13.67 -43.87
C MET A 1 30.55 -13.64 -44.23
N SER A 2 30.29 -13.62 -45.55
CA SER A 2 29.02 -13.60 -46.30
C SER A 2 28.05 -12.42 -46.06
N GLU A 3 28.16 -11.44 -46.95
CA GLU A 3 27.08 -10.55 -47.36
C GLU A 3 25.95 -11.38 -48.00
N GLY A 4 24.72 -11.20 -47.51
CA GLY A 4 23.50 -11.64 -48.17
C GLY A 4 22.75 -10.42 -48.72
N LEU A 5 22.84 -10.22 -50.03
CA LEU A 5 22.00 -9.28 -50.79
C LEU A 5 20.51 -9.65 -50.62
N LEU A 6 19.71 -8.73 -50.09
CA LEU A 6 18.25 -8.80 -50.20
C LEU A 6 17.75 -7.59 -51.00
N GLN A 7 17.09 -7.92 -52.11
CA GLN A 7 16.47 -7.00 -53.07
C GLN A 7 15.34 -6.20 -52.43
N TRP A 8 15.28 -4.92 -52.76
CA TRP A 8 14.28 -3.96 -52.30
C TRP A 8 13.01 -3.99 -53.14
N THR A 9 11.84 -4.06 -52.51
CA THR A 9 10.57 -3.65 -53.12
C THR A 9 10.26 -2.20 -52.76
N ARG A 10 9.83 -1.42 -53.76
CA ARG A 10 9.45 0.00 -53.65
C ARG A 10 8.14 0.17 -52.88
N GLN A 11 8.15 0.05 -51.56
CA GLN A 11 7.07 0.58 -50.72
C GLN A 11 7.67 1.27 -49.49
N ASN A 12 7.23 2.51 -49.25
CA ASN A 12 7.68 3.38 -48.17
C ASN A 12 7.33 2.76 -46.80
N HIS A 13 8.21 1.94 -46.25
CA HIS A 13 8.12 1.49 -44.87
C HIS A 13 9.43 1.79 -44.13
N PRO A 14 9.36 2.28 -42.87
CA PRO A 14 10.54 2.40 -42.04
C PRO A 14 11.18 1.02 -41.91
N THR A 15 12.44 0.90 -42.31
CA THR A 15 13.18 -0.35 -42.16
C THR A 15 13.80 -0.35 -40.77
N VAL A 16 13.29 -1.23 -39.90
CA VAL A 16 13.88 -1.51 -38.59
C VAL A 16 14.86 -2.65 -38.78
N ILE A 17 16.14 -2.40 -38.50
CA ILE A 17 17.20 -3.41 -38.58
C ILE A 17 17.68 -3.70 -37.16
N PHE A 18 17.70 -4.99 -36.81
CA PHE A 18 18.16 -5.49 -35.52
C PHE A 18 19.59 -6.03 -35.66
N TYR A 19 20.50 -5.56 -34.80
CA TYR A 19 21.83 -6.14 -34.59
C TYR A 19 22.13 -6.07 -33.10
N ASP A 20 22.61 -7.17 -32.51
CA ASP A 20 23.11 -7.33 -31.14
C ASP A 20 22.72 -6.21 -30.17
N ASP A 21 21.65 -6.45 -29.41
CA ASP A 21 21.12 -5.61 -28.32
C ASP A 21 20.81 -4.13 -28.66
N LEU A 22 20.73 -3.76 -29.95
CA LEU A 22 20.39 -2.42 -30.39
C LEU A 22 19.31 -2.41 -31.49
N ILE A 23 18.32 -1.52 -31.34
CA ILE A 23 17.35 -1.20 -32.40
C ILE A 23 17.85 0.06 -33.12
N TYR A 24 18.08 -0.03 -34.43
CA TYR A 24 18.35 1.13 -35.29
C TYR A 24 17.10 1.41 -36.14
N ILE A 25 16.47 2.56 -35.92
CA ILE A 25 15.37 3.05 -36.76
C ILE A 25 15.96 4.06 -37.74
N TYR A 26 15.99 3.69 -39.02
CA TYR A 26 16.35 4.60 -40.10
C TYR A 26 15.09 5.23 -40.67
N VAL A 27 14.83 6.50 -40.33
CA VAL A 27 13.75 7.28 -40.93
C VAL A 27 14.28 7.93 -42.21
N CYS A 28 13.68 7.57 -43.35
CA CYS A 28 14.01 8.16 -44.65
C CYS A 28 13.25 9.48 -44.81
N LEU A 29 13.97 10.61 -44.79
CA LEU A 29 13.39 11.93 -45.05
C LEU A 29 13.86 12.43 -46.43
N HIS A 30 12.90 12.76 -47.29
CA HIS A 30 13.18 13.44 -48.56
C HIS A 30 13.22 14.95 -48.33
N VAL A 31 14.40 15.55 -48.45
CA VAL A 31 14.58 17.00 -48.50
C VAL A 31 15.32 17.32 -49.80
N GLY A 32 14.55 17.58 -50.87
CA GLY A 32 15.08 17.69 -52.24
C GLY A 32 15.54 16.35 -52.84
N GLN A 33 16.38 16.38 -53.89
CA GLN A 33 16.90 15.20 -54.61
C GLN A 33 18.00 14.41 -53.85
N ARG A 34 18.14 14.57 -52.52
CA ARG A 34 19.10 13.79 -51.72
C ARG A 34 18.41 13.14 -50.53
N ILE A 35 18.71 11.86 -50.33
CA ILE A 35 18.27 11.07 -49.17
C ILE A 35 19.24 11.34 -48.01
N ARG A 36 18.73 11.68 -46.82
CA ARG A 36 19.50 11.74 -45.58
C ARG A 36 18.94 10.74 -44.56
N TYR A 37 19.85 10.07 -43.85
CA TYR A 37 19.54 9.18 -42.74
C TYR A 37 19.88 9.87 -41.42
N ILE A 38 18.94 9.92 -40.47
CA ILE A 38 19.15 10.48 -39.13
C ILE A 38 19.31 9.33 -38.14
N LYS A 39 20.39 9.34 -37.36
CA LYS A 39 20.64 8.38 -36.28
C LYS A 39 19.94 8.88 -35.01
N ILE A 40 18.87 8.22 -34.60
CA ILE A 40 18.20 8.48 -33.32
C ILE A 40 18.64 7.40 -32.32
N LYS A 41 19.14 7.82 -31.14
CA LYS A 41 19.55 6.92 -30.05
C LYS A 41 18.48 6.97 -28.97
N GLU A 42 17.68 5.91 -28.81
CA GLU A 42 16.74 5.80 -27.69
C GLU A 42 17.40 5.16 -26.45
N ARG A 43 17.09 5.69 -25.27
CA ARG A 43 17.58 5.22 -23.95
C ARG A 43 16.89 3.91 -23.52
N ARG A 44 17.31 2.76 -24.06
CA ARG A 44 16.84 1.44 -23.58
C ARG A 44 17.79 0.75 -22.57
N ASN A 45 19.06 1.16 -22.51
CA ASN A 45 20.11 0.41 -21.81
C ASN A 45 20.31 0.69 -20.31
N GLU A 46 19.80 1.79 -19.76
CA GLU A 46 19.94 2.09 -18.31
C GLU A 46 18.80 1.49 -17.49
N MET A 47 17.57 1.54 -18.04
CA MET A 47 16.37 1.00 -17.39
C MET A 47 16.38 -0.54 -17.31
N GLY A 48 16.97 -1.22 -18.30
CA GLY A 48 17.15 -2.68 -18.28
C GLY A 48 18.19 -3.14 -17.24
N LYS A 49 19.28 -2.38 -17.05
CA LYS A 49 20.32 -2.69 -16.05
C LYS A 49 19.82 -2.52 -14.61
N GLY A 50 19.00 -1.51 -14.35
CA GLY A 50 18.38 -1.31 -13.04
C GLY A 50 17.47 -2.48 -12.65
N LYS A 51 16.62 -2.94 -13.58
CA LYS A 51 15.74 -4.10 -13.35
C LYS A 51 16.52 -5.38 -13.07
N GLU A 52 17.51 -5.69 -13.90
CA GLU A 52 18.31 -6.91 -13.74
C GLU A 52 19.03 -6.94 -12.39
N LYS A 53 19.60 -5.80 -11.99
CA LYS A 53 20.23 -5.66 -10.68
C LYS A 53 19.24 -5.91 -9.53
N GLU A 54 18.06 -5.29 -9.57
CA GLU A 54 17.02 -5.49 -8.55
C GLU A 54 16.54 -6.94 -8.49
N ILE A 55 16.40 -7.61 -9.64
CA ILE A 55 16.05 -9.03 -9.71
C ILE A 55 17.15 -9.88 -9.07
N GLN A 56 18.42 -9.62 -9.36
CA GLN A 56 19.55 -10.37 -8.77
C GLN A 56 19.62 -10.18 -7.25
N GLU A 57 19.53 -8.93 -6.77
CA GLU A 57 19.53 -8.61 -5.34
C GLU A 57 18.35 -9.26 -4.60
N PHE A 58 17.16 -9.26 -5.21
CA PHE A 58 15.99 -9.93 -4.66
C PHE A 58 16.17 -11.44 -4.58
N ASN A 59 16.61 -12.08 -5.68
CA ASN A 59 16.79 -13.54 -5.75
C ASN A 59 17.88 -14.06 -4.82
N ALA A 60 18.90 -13.25 -4.53
CA ALA A 60 20.00 -13.62 -3.63
C ALA A 60 19.56 -13.85 -2.17
N ARG A 61 18.34 -13.45 -1.80
CA ARG A 61 17.77 -13.67 -0.45
C ARG A 61 17.14 -15.05 -0.25
N PHE A 62 17.03 -15.84 -1.31
CA PHE A 62 16.30 -17.11 -1.31
C PHE A 62 17.19 -18.25 -1.80
N ASP A 63 17.01 -19.45 -1.24
CA ASP A 63 17.66 -20.68 -1.69
C ASP A 63 17.32 -20.97 -3.15
N GLU A 64 18.22 -21.60 -3.92
CA GLU A 64 17.94 -21.94 -5.33
C GLU A 64 16.85 -23.01 -5.49
N GLU A 65 16.63 -23.82 -4.46
CA GLU A 65 15.63 -24.88 -4.45
C GLU A 65 14.21 -24.31 -4.52
N ILE A 66 13.41 -24.84 -5.46
CA ILE A 66 11.98 -24.60 -5.53
C ILE A 66 11.27 -25.74 -4.81
N VAL A 67 10.49 -25.41 -3.80
CA VAL A 67 9.71 -26.37 -3.00
C VAL A 67 8.23 -26.15 -3.18
N GLU A 68 7.44 -27.21 -3.00
CA GLU A 68 5.99 -27.12 -2.94
C GLU A 68 5.53 -26.98 -1.49
N ILE A 69 4.70 -25.98 -1.23
CA ILE A 69 4.09 -25.74 0.08
C ILE A 69 2.58 -25.65 -0.04
N ALA A 70 1.90 -25.84 1.08
CA ALA A 70 0.56 -25.31 1.27
C ALA A 70 0.55 -24.33 2.43
N GLY A 71 -0.33 -23.32 2.36
CA GLY A 71 -0.46 -22.32 3.40
C GLY A 71 -1.83 -21.64 3.39
N VAL A 72 -2.06 -20.83 4.42
CA VAL A 72 -3.24 -19.98 4.55
C VAL A 72 -2.80 -18.53 4.42
N THR A 73 -3.36 -17.80 3.46
CA THR A 73 -3.12 -16.36 3.31
C THR A 73 -3.84 -15.58 4.40
N GLU A 74 -3.23 -14.47 4.81
CA GLU A 74 -3.77 -13.55 5.80
C GLU A 74 -5.00 -12.77 5.30
N ALA A 75 -5.68 -12.06 6.20
CA ALA A 75 -6.83 -11.22 5.92
C ALA A 75 -6.51 -9.97 5.08
N CYS A 76 -5.27 -9.51 5.08
CA CYS A 76 -4.82 -8.43 4.22
C CYS A 76 -4.64 -8.93 2.78
N GLU A 77 -5.19 -8.20 1.81
CA GLU A 77 -5.00 -8.49 0.38
C GLU A 77 -3.54 -8.27 -0.07
N VAL A 78 -3.25 -8.62 -1.33
CA VAL A 78 -1.93 -8.38 -1.92
C VAL A 78 -1.65 -6.87 -1.99
N GLY A 79 -0.76 -6.42 -1.10
CA GLY A 79 -0.14 -5.10 -1.16
C GLY A 79 1.03 -5.09 -2.15
N ALA A 80 1.43 -3.91 -2.62
CA ALA A 80 2.63 -3.75 -3.43
C ALA A 80 3.36 -2.46 -3.09
N GLY A 81 4.63 -2.60 -2.72
CA GLY A 81 5.51 -1.47 -2.43
C GLY A 81 6.53 -1.26 -3.55
N LYS A 82 7.02 -0.03 -3.66
CA LYS A 82 8.16 0.31 -4.52
C LYS A 82 9.05 1.30 -3.78
N GLY A 83 10.28 0.87 -3.49
CA GLY A 83 11.24 1.70 -2.78
C GLY A 83 11.67 2.92 -3.59
N MET A 84 12.11 3.96 -2.89
CA MET A 84 12.62 5.18 -3.52
C MET A 84 13.80 4.84 -4.45
N GLY A 85 13.69 5.24 -5.71
CA GLY A 85 14.72 4.97 -6.74
C GLY A 85 14.69 3.58 -7.35
N GLN A 86 13.83 2.66 -6.88
CA GLN A 86 13.64 1.36 -7.51
C GLN A 86 12.83 1.47 -8.81
N VAL A 87 12.95 0.49 -9.68
CA VAL A 87 12.16 0.40 -10.93
C VAL A 87 11.10 -0.70 -10.87
N MET A 88 11.34 -1.78 -10.13
CA MET A 88 10.41 -2.90 -9.92
C MET A 88 9.47 -2.63 -8.74
N TRP A 89 8.31 -3.27 -8.77
CA TRP A 89 7.38 -3.35 -7.65
C TRP A 89 7.60 -4.65 -6.90
N ASN A 90 7.39 -4.62 -5.58
CA ASN A 90 7.46 -5.77 -4.70
C ASN A 90 6.07 -6.06 -4.11
N PRO A 91 5.23 -6.84 -4.82
CA PRO A 91 4.00 -7.36 -4.25
C PRO A 91 4.29 -8.33 -3.10
N SER A 92 3.40 -8.35 -2.13
CA SER A 92 3.45 -9.33 -1.05
C SER A 92 2.11 -9.55 -0.38
N ILE A 93 1.96 -10.73 0.20
CA ILE A 93 0.90 -11.12 1.14
C ILE A 93 1.54 -11.99 2.22
N ASN A 94 1.00 -12.00 3.44
CA ASN A 94 1.51 -12.92 4.46
C ASN A 94 0.76 -14.25 4.43
N LEU A 95 1.46 -15.30 4.81
CA LEU A 95 0.86 -16.57 5.21
C LEU A 95 0.79 -16.59 6.74
N ILE A 96 -0.38 -16.86 7.31
CA ILE A 96 -0.56 -17.04 8.76
C ILE A 96 -0.09 -18.42 9.23
N ALA A 97 -0.06 -19.39 8.31
CA ALA A 97 0.56 -20.68 8.51
C ALA A 97 0.92 -21.33 7.16
N TRP A 98 1.93 -22.18 7.15
CA TRP A 98 2.31 -22.98 5.98
C TRP A 98 3.09 -24.23 6.36
N LYS A 99 3.16 -25.19 5.43
CA LYS A 99 3.98 -26.40 5.55
C LYS A 99 4.45 -26.88 4.18
N ARG A 100 5.56 -27.60 4.15
CA ARG A 100 6.01 -28.31 2.94
C ARG A 100 5.06 -29.44 2.61
N ILE A 101 4.88 -29.73 1.32
CA ILE A 101 4.12 -30.88 0.85
C ILE A 101 5.01 -32.12 0.88
N GLY A 102 4.72 -33.04 1.80
CA GLY A 102 5.46 -34.29 2.02
C GLY A 102 4.93 -35.03 3.24
N GLU A 103 5.39 -36.26 3.49
CA GLU A 103 5.07 -36.98 4.73
C GLU A 103 5.87 -36.38 5.90
N ASP A 104 5.21 -36.13 7.03
CA ASP A 104 5.79 -35.67 8.32
C ASP A 104 6.41 -34.26 8.38
N GLU A 105 6.08 -33.37 7.44
CA GLU A 105 6.54 -31.96 7.49
C GLU A 105 5.73 -31.15 8.52
N PRO A 106 6.40 -30.42 9.44
CA PRO A 106 5.71 -29.67 10.49
C PRO A 106 4.94 -28.47 9.94
N LEU A 107 3.79 -28.20 10.57
CA LEU A 107 3.06 -26.95 10.35
C LEU A 107 3.78 -25.78 11.04
N ILE A 108 4.15 -24.78 10.23
CA ILE A 108 4.71 -23.51 10.69
C ILE A 108 3.53 -22.54 10.85
N ARG A 109 3.39 -21.94 12.04
CA ARG A 109 2.32 -20.96 12.37
C ARG A 109 2.83 -19.53 12.52
N ASP A 110 4.07 -19.29 12.13
CA ASP A 110 4.65 -17.95 12.14
C ASP A 110 4.17 -17.18 10.91
N ARG A 111 3.73 -15.93 11.13
CA ARG A 111 3.35 -15.00 10.06
C ARG A 111 4.54 -14.82 9.13
N THR A 112 4.45 -15.38 7.93
CA THR A 112 5.57 -15.45 6.97
C THR A 112 5.23 -14.65 5.73
N ARG A 113 6.08 -13.68 5.38
CA ARG A 113 5.87 -12.86 4.19
C ARG A 113 6.12 -13.67 2.92
N LEU A 114 5.15 -13.71 2.03
CA LEU A 114 5.26 -14.23 0.67
C LEU A 114 5.38 -13.05 -0.30
N GLU A 115 6.46 -13.01 -1.07
CA GLU A 115 6.80 -11.84 -1.89
C GLU A 115 7.37 -12.21 -3.25
N TRP A 116 7.23 -11.32 -4.23
CA TRP A 116 7.83 -11.46 -5.55
C TRP A 116 8.14 -10.09 -6.14
N LEU A 117 8.74 -10.06 -7.34
CA LEU A 117 8.98 -8.83 -8.09
C LEU A 117 8.17 -8.82 -9.37
N VAL A 118 7.60 -7.66 -9.70
CA VAL A 118 6.89 -7.42 -10.95
C VAL A 118 7.27 -6.09 -11.56
N SER A 119 7.18 -5.99 -12.88
CA SER A 119 7.30 -4.71 -13.56
C SER A 119 6.03 -3.87 -13.40
N ASN A 120 6.11 -2.57 -13.73
CA ASN A 120 4.96 -1.67 -13.67
C ASN A 120 3.76 -2.15 -14.51
N SER A 121 4.02 -2.78 -15.66
CA SER A 121 2.96 -3.32 -16.54
C SER A 121 2.27 -4.58 -16.01
N GLU A 122 2.88 -5.25 -15.02
CA GLU A 122 2.38 -6.51 -14.45
C GLU A 122 1.70 -6.29 -13.09
N LEU A 123 1.88 -5.11 -12.48
CA LEU A 123 1.38 -4.78 -11.15
C LEU A 123 -0.12 -5.00 -10.99
N SER A 124 -0.92 -4.60 -11.98
CA SER A 124 -2.38 -4.77 -11.90
C SER A 124 -2.78 -6.23 -11.78
N LYS A 125 -2.12 -7.13 -12.52
CA LYS A 125 -2.38 -8.56 -12.48
C LYS A 125 -1.84 -9.22 -11.23
N ALA A 126 -0.75 -8.69 -10.66
CA ALA A 126 -0.11 -9.24 -9.48
C ALA A 126 -1.07 -9.29 -8.27
N LYS A 127 -1.97 -8.30 -8.16
CA LYS A 127 -2.95 -8.24 -7.07
C LYS A 127 -3.98 -9.37 -7.10
N ASP A 128 -4.31 -9.86 -8.29
CA ASP A 128 -5.35 -10.88 -8.49
C ASP A 128 -4.83 -12.32 -8.33
N VAL A 129 -3.51 -12.49 -8.14
CA VAL A 129 -2.87 -13.83 -8.11
C VAL A 129 -3.23 -14.61 -6.85
N LEU A 130 -3.38 -13.92 -5.72
CA LEU A 130 -3.66 -14.51 -4.42
C LEU A 130 -4.78 -13.74 -3.74
N GLN A 131 -5.68 -14.47 -3.12
CA GLN A 131 -6.79 -13.92 -2.34
C GLN A 131 -6.44 -13.94 -0.86
N ALA A 132 -6.95 -12.97 -0.11
CA ALA A 132 -6.91 -12.98 1.35
C ALA A 132 -7.72 -14.17 1.92
N ASN A 133 -7.41 -14.58 3.15
CA ASN A 133 -8.11 -15.64 3.89
C ASN A 133 -8.38 -16.90 3.04
N SER A 134 -7.35 -17.42 2.37
CA SER A 134 -7.49 -18.51 1.41
C SER A 134 -6.44 -19.58 1.64
N LEU A 135 -6.86 -20.83 1.48
CA LEU A 135 -5.94 -21.97 1.45
C LEU A 135 -5.33 -22.08 0.06
N VAL A 136 -4.00 -22.08 -0.01
CA VAL A 136 -3.25 -22.07 -1.27
C VAL A 136 -2.20 -23.17 -1.29
N ARG A 137 -1.98 -23.75 -2.46
CA ARG A 137 -0.82 -24.61 -2.75
C ARG A 137 0.09 -23.89 -3.73
N LEU A 138 1.36 -23.75 -3.37
CA LEU A 138 2.30 -22.85 -4.04
C LEU A 138 3.61 -23.55 -4.37
N ARG A 139 4.29 -23.08 -5.41
CA ARG A 139 5.75 -23.21 -5.52
C ARG A 139 6.41 -21.96 -4.99
N VAL A 140 7.41 -22.16 -4.15
CA VAL A 140 8.16 -21.08 -3.53
C VAL A 140 9.66 -21.41 -3.48
N ARG A 141 10.47 -20.37 -3.30
CA ARG A 141 11.85 -20.51 -2.79
C ARG A 141 11.88 -19.98 -1.36
N ILE A 142 12.60 -20.66 -0.48
CA ILE A 142 12.66 -20.29 0.94
C ILE A 142 13.81 -19.32 1.17
N GLY A 143 13.57 -18.27 1.95
CA GLY A 143 14.59 -17.36 2.46
C GLY A 143 14.58 -17.33 3.98
N GLU A 144 15.50 -16.58 4.58
CA GLU A 144 15.64 -16.50 6.04
C GLU A 144 14.39 -15.95 6.75
N LYS A 145 13.71 -14.99 6.13
CA LYS A 145 12.58 -14.24 6.75
C LYS A 145 11.30 -14.23 5.91
N SER A 146 11.37 -14.75 4.68
CA SER A 146 10.29 -14.67 3.72
C SER A 146 10.36 -15.81 2.71
N LEU A 147 9.27 -15.96 1.96
CA LEU A 147 9.13 -16.90 0.86
C LEU A 147 9.06 -16.11 -0.44
N MET A 148 9.78 -16.57 -1.45
CA MET A 148 9.63 -16.06 -2.81
C MET A 148 8.52 -16.82 -3.51
N PHE A 149 7.44 -16.13 -3.90
CA PHE A 149 6.37 -16.71 -4.71
C PHE A 149 6.85 -17.02 -6.13
N ILE A 150 6.53 -18.20 -6.64
CA ILE A 150 6.78 -18.61 -8.04
C ILE A 150 5.46 -18.80 -8.79
N GLU A 151 4.59 -19.70 -8.31
CA GLU A 151 3.31 -19.98 -8.93
C GLU A 151 2.30 -20.59 -7.95
N VAL A 152 1.00 -20.44 -8.26
CA VAL A 152 -0.09 -21.16 -7.61
C VAL A 152 -0.31 -22.48 -8.36
N LEU A 153 -0.35 -23.59 -7.63
CA LEU A 153 -0.48 -24.93 -8.20
C LEU A 153 -1.93 -25.41 -8.28
N ASP A 154 -2.69 -25.24 -7.20
CA ASP A 154 -4.06 -25.74 -7.10
C ASP A 154 -4.88 -24.85 -6.15
N PRO A 155 -5.86 -24.07 -6.67
CA PRO A 155 -6.74 -23.25 -5.85
C PRO A 155 -7.82 -24.07 -5.13
N SER A 156 -7.99 -25.36 -5.46
CA SER A 156 -8.96 -26.27 -4.85
C SER A 156 -8.35 -27.20 -3.80
N TYR A 157 -7.08 -26.99 -3.45
CA TYR A 157 -6.37 -27.81 -2.49
C TYR A 157 -7.07 -27.83 -1.12
N GLN A 158 -7.06 -28.99 -0.46
CA GLN A 158 -7.69 -29.21 0.83
C GLN A 158 -6.69 -29.83 1.79
N ASP A 159 -6.55 -29.22 2.96
CA ASP A 159 -5.71 -29.74 4.04
C ASP A 159 -6.43 -29.55 5.36
N LYS A 160 -6.61 -30.64 6.12
CA LYS A 160 -7.39 -30.61 7.36
C LYS A 160 -6.78 -29.69 8.40
N GLU A 161 -5.46 -29.64 8.49
CA GLU A 161 -4.76 -28.88 9.52
C GLU A 161 -4.76 -27.38 9.18
N LEU A 162 -4.52 -27.04 7.91
CA LEU A 162 -4.59 -25.65 7.43
C LEU A 162 -6.03 -25.13 7.40
N ASN A 163 -7.02 -25.99 7.14
CA ASN A 163 -8.44 -25.59 7.24
C ASN A 163 -8.81 -25.17 8.67
N VAL A 164 -8.27 -25.83 9.70
CA VAL A 164 -8.47 -25.38 11.10
C VAL A 164 -7.89 -23.99 11.30
N VAL A 165 -6.68 -23.71 10.79
CA VAL A 165 -6.07 -22.39 10.88
C VAL A 165 -6.90 -21.32 10.15
N LEU A 166 -7.42 -21.65 8.96
CA LEU A 166 -8.28 -20.76 8.19
C LEU A 166 -9.60 -20.48 8.92
N GLU A 167 -10.25 -21.50 9.49
CA GLU A 167 -11.47 -21.30 10.29
C GLU A 167 -11.20 -20.46 11.54
N GLU A 168 -10.04 -20.62 12.17
CA GLU A 168 -9.60 -19.79 13.30
C GLU A 168 -9.33 -18.34 12.90
N SER A 169 -8.83 -18.08 11.67
CA SER A 169 -8.56 -16.73 11.20
C SER A 169 -9.84 -15.90 11.05
N PHE A 170 -11.00 -16.51 10.83
CA PHE A 170 -12.29 -15.82 10.77
C PHE A 170 -12.92 -15.51 12.13
N LYS A 171 -12.43 -16.09 13.23
CA LYS A 171 -12.99 -15.80 14.56
C LYS A 171 -12.65 -14.36 14.96
N PRO A 172 -13.62 -13.53 15.39
CA PRO A 172 -13.33 -12.17 15.81
C PRO A 172 -12.42 -12.18 17.04
N VAL A 173 -11.57 -11.16 17.15
CA VAL A 173 -10.68 -10.94 18.30
C VAL A 173 -11.08 -9.64 18.95
N PHE A 174 -11.26 -9.66 20.26
CA PHE A 174 -11.74 -8.50 21.02
C PHE A 174 -10.72 -8.08 22.07
N TYR A 175 -10.57 -6.76 22.24
CA TYR A 175 -9.88 -6.16 23.37
C TYR A 175 -10.89 -5.49 24.29
N HIS A 176 -10.78 -5.72 25.59
CA HIS A 176 -11.70 -5.16 26.59
C HIS A 176 -10.99 -4.11 27.43
N ASP A 177 -11.42 -2.88 27.29
CA ASP A 177 -11.00 -1.75 28.11
C ASP A 177 -12.04 -1.45 29.21
N GLU A 178 -11.57 -1.09 30.40
CA GLU A 178 -12.46 -0.81 31.54
C GLU A 178 -13.30 0.46 31.36
N MET A 179 -12.79 1.49 30.66
CA MET A 179 -13.45 2.78 30.49
C MET A 179 -14.09 2.93 29.12
N LEU A 180 -13.42 2.46 28.08
CA LEU A 180 -13.84 2.60 26.68
C LEU A 180 -14.58 1.36 26.17
N GLY A 181 -14.63 0.26 26.93
CA GLY A 181 -15.37 -0.95 26.61
C GLY A 181 -14.68 -1.85 25.60
N GLN A 182 -15.48 -2.59 24.82
CA GLN A 182 -14.97 -3.61 23.89
C GLN A 182 -14.61 -3.01 22.51
N PHE A 183 -13.43 -3.36 22.01
CA PHE A 183 -12.94 -3.12 20.65
C PHE A 183 -12.86 -4.44 19.88
N GLU A 184 -13.04 -4.39 18.57
CA GLU A 184 -12.84 -5.52 17.65
C GLU A 184 -11.58 -5.30 16.81
N LEU A 185 -10.81 -6.36 16.54
CA LEU A 185 -9.61 -6.29 15.73
C LEU A 185 -9.96 -6.42 14.24
N ASP A 186 -9.66 -5.39 13.46
CA ASP A 186 -9.49 -5.55 12.02
C ASP A 186 -8.12 -6.19 11.73
N LYS A 187 -8.15 -7.49 11.44
CA LYS A 187 -6.96 -8.31 11.14
C LYS A 187 -6.33 -7.98 9.78
N SER A 188 -6.99 -7.21 8.93
CA SER A 188 -6.45 -6.83 7.63
C SER A 188 -5.40 -5.71 7.74
N ILE A 189 -5.49 -4.91 8.80
CA ILE A 189 -4.62 -3.77 9.07
C ILE A 189 -4.05 -3.75 10.50
N ASP A 190 -4.31 -4.79 11.28
CA ASP A 190 -3.83 -4.97 12.66
C ASP A 190 -4.23 -3.79 13.58
N LEU A 191 -5.48 -3.30 13.45
CA LEU A 191 -6.04 -2.22 14.27
C LEU A 191 -7.24 -2.69 15.11
N PHE A 192 -7.24 -2.36 16.40
CA PHE A 192 -8.45 -2.43 17.21
C PHE A 192 -9.31 -1.20 16.94
N GLU A 193 -10.59 -1.43 16.65
CA GLU A 193 -11.55 -0.39 16.33
C GLU A 193 -12.83 -0.48 17.16
N LYS A 194 -13.44 0.68 17.38
CA LYS A 194 -14.75 0.81 18.00
C LYS A 194 -15.36 2.15 17.65
N GLU A 195 -16.66 2.15 17.38
CA GLU A 195 -17.44 3.39 17.35
C GLU A 195 -17.70 3.95 18.76
N VAL A 196 -17.44 5.23 18.92
CA VAL A 196 -17.61 5.99 20.17
C VAL A 196 -18.29 7.35 19.89
N GLN A 197 -18.74 8.01 20.96
CA GLN A 197 -19.20 9.39 20.91
C GLN A 197 -18.03 10.31 21.29
N PHE A 198 -17.74 11.29 20.44
CA PHE A 198 -16.73 12.32 20.70
C PHE A 198 -17.29 13.69 20.32
N ASP A 199 -17.43 14.58 21.31
CA ASP A 199 -18.00 15.93 21.14
C ASP A 199 -19.38 15.93 20.44
N GLY A 200 -20.21 14.94 20.79
CA GLY A 200 -21.56 14.76 20.22
C GLY A 200 -21.60 14.11 18.82
N GLU A 201 -20.45 13.78 18.23
CA GLU A 201 -20.33 13.11 16.94
C GLU A 201 -20.01 11.61 17.11
N ARG A 202 -20.42 10.79 16.14
CA ARG A 202 -20.03 9.38 16.06
C ARG A 202 -18.67 9.28 15.38
N VAL A 203 -17.72 8.66 16.06
CA VAL A 203 -16.31 8.61 15.65
C VAL A 203 -15.77 7.21 15.82
N GLU A 204 -14.93 6.74 14.90
CA GLU A 204 -14.16 5.52 15.06
C GLU A 204 -12.90 5.78 15.88
N LEU A 205 -12.69 5.01 16.94
CA LEU A 205 -11.48 5.09 17.77
C LEU A 205 -10.59 3.89 17.50
N HIS A 206 -9.37 4.16 17.07
CA HIS A 206 -8.38 3.15 16.68
C HIS A 206 -7.15 3.14 17.58
N PHE A 207 -6.59 1.95 17.80
CA PHE A 207 -5.22 1.77 18.26
C PHE A 207 -4.63 0.48 17.68
N GLU A 208 -3.31 0.46 17.50
CA GLU A 208 -2.62 -0.68 16.89
C GLU A 208 -2.61 -1.91 17.79
N TRP A 209 -2.86 -3.08 17.18
CA TRP A 209 -2.56 -4.35 17.83
C TRP A 209 -1.06 -4.50 18.02
N GLN A 210 -0.68 -4.98 19.20
CA GLN A 210 0.70 -5.28 19.55
C GLN A 210 0.74 -6.63 20.25
N SER A 211 1.83 -7.37 20.07
CA SER A 211 2.04 -8.64 20.77
C SER A 211 2.13 -8.45 22.29
N ASP A 212 2.65 -7.31 22.72
CA ASP A 212 2.74 -6.91 24.12
C ASP A 212 1.56 -6.01 24.49
N GLU A 213 1.00 -6.23 25.68
CA GLU A 213 -0.16 -5.47 26.15
C GLU A 213 0.18 -4.02 26.54
N ASN A 214 1.42 -3.77 26.96
CA ASN A 214 1.82 -2.49 27.54
C ASN A 214 1.70 -1.31 26.55
N PRO A 215 2.21 -1.39 25.29
CA PRO A 215 1.97 -0.35 24.29
C PRO A 215 0.47 -0.07 24.04
N MET A 216 -0.37 -1.11 23.97
CA MET A 216 -1.82 -0.93 23.78
C MET A 216 -2.44 -0.16 24.96
N LYS A 217 -2.06 -0.49 26.19
CA LYS A 217 -2.48 0.25 27.39
C LYS A 217 -2.03 1.72 27.37
N LEU A 218 -0.81 1.99 26.94
CA LEU A 218 -0.30 3.36 26.82
C LEU A 218 -1.05 4.16 25.74
N ALA A 219 -1.41 3.54 24.63
CA ALA A 219 -2.25 4.16 23.61
C ALA A 219 -3.65 4.51 24.16
N LEU A 220 -4.26 3.61 24.92
CA LEU A 220 -5.56 3.87 25.56
C LEU A 220 -5.50 4.98 26.61
N GLN A 221 -4.38 5.15 27.32
CA GLN A 221 -4.18 6.30 28.21
C GLN A 221 -4.22 7.65 27.46
N THR A 222 -3.72 7.68 26.23
CA THR A 222 -3.87 8.84 25.35
C THR A 222 -5.35 9.10 25.06
N ALA A 223 -6.12 8.06 24.70
CA ALA A 223 -7.56 8.20 24.49
C ALA A 223 -8.26 8.74 25.75
N TYR A 224 -7.98 8.23 26.95
CA TYR A 224 -8.63 8.73 28.16
C TYR A 224 -8.43 10.25 28.36
N SER A 225 -7.25 10.76 28.01
CA SER A 225 -6.94 12.19 28.09
C SER A 225 -7.73 13.02 27.09
N LEU A 226 -7.93 12.51 25.86
CA LEU A 226 -8.78 13.15 24.86
C LEU A 226 -10.26 13.14 25.30
N PHE A 227 -10.72 12.01 25.82
CA PHE A 227 -12.12 11.81 26.21
C PHE A 227 -12.51 12.55 27.50
N GLY A 228 -11.53 13.02 28.27
CA GLY A 228 -11.74 13.88 29.44
C GLY A 228 -12.11 15.33 29.12
N ASP A 229 -11.80 15.83 27.92
CA ASP A 229 -12.10 17.19 27.44
C ASP A 229 -12.40 17.19 25.93
N GLN A 230 -13.44 16.46 25.51
CA GLN A 230 -13.73 16.21 24.09
C GLN A 230 -13.96 17.52 23.31
N GLU A 231 -14.85 18.38 23.82
CA GLU A 231 -15.17 19.68 23.20
C GLU A 231 -13.92 20.57 23.11
N GLY A 232 -13.14 20.65 24.20
CA GLY A 232 -11.94 21.46 24.23
C GLY A 232 -10.87 20.96 23.25
N TRP A 233 -10.67 19.64 23.14
CA TRP A 233 -9.77 19.06 22.16
C TRP A 233 -10.26 19.31 20.73
N ASN A 234 -11.52 19.00 20.42
CA ASN A 234 -12.07 19.16 19.08
C ASN A 234 -11.95 20.62 18.62
N LYS A 235 -12.28 21.58 19.49
CA LYS A 235 -12.15 23.00 19.20
C LYS A 235 -10.70 23.41 18.90
N ARG A 236 -9.73 22.97 19.70
CA ARG A 236 -8.31 23.30 19.49
C ARG A 236 -7.78 22.69 18.19
N LEU A 237 -8.17 21.45 17.89
CA LEU A 237 -7.76 20.74 16.67
C LEU A 237 -8.34 21.38 15.41
N LYS A 238 -9.63 21.75 15.42
CA LYS A 238 -10.26 22.47 14.30
C LYS A 238 -9.64 23.83 14.06
N ALA A 239 -9.35 24.58 15.12
CA ALA A 239 -8.67 25.88 15.01
C ALA A 239 -7.27 25.72 14.41
N TYR A 240 -6.51 24.71 14.85
CA TYR A 240 -5.20 24.42 14.29
C TYR A 240 -5.26 24.00 12.81
N ALA A 241 -6.22 23.14 12.44
CA ALA A 241 -6.42 22.77 11.04
C ALA A 241 -6.77 23.98 10.16
N ALA A 242 -7.59 24.91 10.66
CA ALA A 242 -7.91 26.13 9.93
C ALA A 242 -6.68 27.04 9.79
N ASP A 243 -5.87 27.23 10.84
CA ASP A 243 -4.64 28.02 10.78
C ASP A 243 -3.67 27.50 9.71
N GLU A 244 -3.52 26.17 9.60
CA GLU A 244 -2.59 25.53 8.66
C GLU A 244 -3.14 25.41 7.22
N LEU A 245 -4.45 25.21 7.04
CA LEU A 245 -5.02 24.79 5.75
C LEU A 245 -6.01 25.79 5.13
N LEU A 246 -6.37 26.89 5.81
CA LEU A 246 -7.35 27.85 5.28
C LEU A 246 -6.91 28.52 3.98
N ASP A 247 -5.63 28.89 3.88
CA ASP A 247 -5.09 29.49 2.66
C ASP A 247 -5.16 28.49 1.49
N LEU A 248 -4.77 27.23 1.73
CA LEU A 248 -4.87 26.16 0.74
C LEU A 248 -6.33 25.90 0.31
N ALA A 249 -7.28 25.94 1.24
CA ALA A 249 -8.70 25.78 0.92
C ALA A 249 -9.19 26.90 -0.01
N ASN A 250 -8.74 28.13 0.19
CA ASN A 250 -9.08 29.25 -0.69
C ASN A 250 -8.39 29.12 -2.06
N ASP A 251 -7.15 28.63 -2.12
CA ASP A 251 -6.47 28.35 -3.40
C ASP A 251 -7.21 27.28 -4.23
N TRP A 252 -7.85 26.31 -3.58
CA TRP A 252 -8.69 25.30 -4.25
C TRP A 252 -10.03 25.87 -4.69
N LEU A 253 -10.66 26.70 -3.86
CA LEU A 253 -11.90 27.40 -4.19
C LEU A 253 -11.77 28.26 -5.47
N GLU A 254 -10.62 28.92 -5.68
CA GLU A 254 -10.35 29.69 -6.89
C GLU A 254 -10.28 28.84 -8.18
N GLN A 255 -10.07 27.54 -8.04
CA GLN A 255 -10.02 26.59 -9.15
C GLN A 255 -11.40 25.98 -9.47
N GLU A 256 -12.41 26.27 -8.65
CA GLU A 256 -13.77 25.80 -8.88
C GLU A 256 -14.48 26.63 -9.95
N ASP A 257 -15.13 25.95 -10.89
CA ASP A 257 -15.90 26.63 -11.95
C ASP A 257 -17.13 27.37 -11.39
N GLU A 258 -17.78 26.81 -10.37
CA GLU A 258 -18.97 27.34 -9.70
C GLU A 258 -18.81 27.26 -8.17
N PRO A 259 -18.01 28.15 -7.55
CA PRO A 259 -17.68 28.04 -6.14
C PRO A 259 -18.90 28.30 -5.25
N GLN A 260 -19.04 27.50 -4.19
CA GLN A 260 -20.11 27.66 -3.20
C GLN A 260 -19.95 28.95 -2.38
N TYR A 261 -18.70 29.38 -2.18
CA TYR A 261 -18.35 30.55 -1.38
C TYR A 261 -17.58 31.56 -2.22
N GLU A 262 -17.72 32.85 -1.92
CA GLU A 262 -16.81 33.87 -2.48
C GLU A 262 -15.41 33.78 -1.84
N LYS A 263 -15.37 33.38 -0.57
CA LYS A 263 -14.14 33.15 0.21
C LYS A 263 -14.46 32.23 1.39
N ILE A 264 -13.59 31.26 1.66
CA ILE A 264 -13.68 30.44 2.88
C ILE A 264 -13.05 31.25 4.02
N THR A 265 -13.83 31.52 5.05
CA THR A 265 -13.35 32.10 6.32
C THR A 265 -12.98 31.00 7.30
N GLU A 266 -12.22 31.33 8.35
CA GLU A 266 -11.93 30.40 9.44
C GLU A 266 -13.21 29.79 10.05
N GLU A 267 -14.25 30.61 10.25
CA GLU A 267 -15.55 30.15 10.75
C GLU A 267 -16.22 29.16 9.80
N ILE A 268 -16.20 29.42 8.49
CA ILE A 268 -16.73 28.48 7.49
C ILE A 268 -15.93 27.19 7.54
N PHE A 269 -14.60 27.26 7.54
CA PHE A 269 -13.72 26.10 7.59
C PHE A 269 -14.02 25.20 8.80
N ILE A 270 -14.00 25.77 10.01
CA ILE A 270 -14.23 25.05 11.27
C ILE A 270 -15.61 24.37 11.30
N ASN A 271 -16.63 25.02 10.73
CA ASN A 271 -17.99 24.51 10.70
C ASN A 271 -18.23 23.46 9.61
N SER A 272 -17.46 23.50 8.51
CA SER A 272 -17.55 22.51 7.42
C SER A 272 -16.93 21.17 7.80
N ILE A 273 -15.80 21.19 8.51
CA ILE A 273 -15.07 19.95 8.81
C ILE A 273 -15.72 19.15 9.95
N LYS A 274 -15.78 17.83 9.82
CA LYS A 274 -16.39 16.93 10.82
C LYS A 274 -15.47 15.78 11.15
N ILE A 275 -15.29 15.55 12.45
CA ILE A 275 -14.46 14.45 12.94
C ILE A 275 -15.13 13.12 12.59
N TRP A 276 -14.34 12.13 12.18
CA TRP A 276 -14.86 10.79 11.91
C TRP A 276 -13.95 9.68 12.44
N THR A 277 -12.65 9.93 12.62
CA THR A 277 -11.71 8.95 13.23
C THR A 277 -10.71 9.60 14.17
N ILE A 278 -10.40 8.91 15.26
CA ILE A 278 -9.29 9.21 16.17
C ILE A 278 -8.40 7.97 16.27
N SER A 279 -7.14 8.09 15.89
CA SER A 279 -6.11 7.08 16.13
C SER A 279 -5.24 7.50 17.31
N VAL A 280 -5.09 6.62 18.30
CA VAL A 280 -4.24 6.90 19.47
C VAL A 280 -3.03 5.99 19.51
N TYR A 281 -1.92 6.54 19.99
CA TYR A 281 -0.63 5.87 20.08
C TYR A 281 -0.05 6.05 21.49
N PRO A 282 0.96 5.23 21.86
CA PRO A 282 1.69 5.42 23.10
C PRO A 282 2.29 6.83 23.22
N GLU A 283 2.62 7.22 24.45
CA GLU A 283 3.30 8.49 24.76
C GLU A 283 2.47 9.74 24.42
N GLY A 284 1.14 9.61 24.44
CA GLY A 284 0.26 10.76 24.27
C GLY A 284 0.03 11.19 22.83
N ARG A 285 0.61 10.50 21.85
CA ARG A 285 0.49 10.85 20.43
C ARG A 285 -0.85 10.39 19.87
N PHE A 286 -1.43 11.18 18.98
CA PHE A 286 -2.67 10.86 18.30
C PHE A 286 -2.73 11.49 16.90
N THR A 287 -3.62 10.95 16.08
CA THR A 287 -4.02 11.54 14.79
C THR A 287 -5.54 11.62 14.76
N VAL A 288 -6.08 12.78 14.40
CA VAL A 288 -7.52 12.97 14.21
C VAL A 288 -7.80 13.23 12.74
N TYR A 289 -8.83 12.55 12.23
CA TYR A 289 -9.27 12.64 10.86
C TYR A 289 -10.61 13.35 10.78
N TYR A 290 -10.69 14.33 9.89
CA TYR A 290 -11.89 15.08 9.59
C TYR A 290 -12.28 14.87 8.13
N SER A 291 -13.58 14.74 7.85
CA SER A 291 -14.10 14.99 6.51
C SER A 291 -13.94 16.48 6.25
N ASP A 292 -13.49 16.84 5.07
CA ASP A 292 -13.28 18.23 4.66
C ASP A 292 -14.57 19.05 4.54
N GLY A 293 -15.72 18.40 4.38
CA GLY A 293 -16.97 19.10 4.07
C GLY A 293 -16.92 19.75 2.70
N ASP A 294 -16.30 19.07 1.72
CA ASP A 294 -16.08 19.48 0.33
C ASP A 294 -15.10 20.64 0.13
N LEU A 295 -14.41 21.11 1.17
CA LEU A 295 -13.37 22.15 1.05
C LEU A 295 -12.16 21.70 0.22
N PHE A 296 -11.93 20.40 0.13
CA PHE A 296 -10.83 19.76 -0.57
C PHE A 296 -11.35 18.62 -1.46
N TRP A 297 -12.52 18.78 -2.08
CA TRP A 297 -13.09 17.81 -3.03
C TRP A 297 -13.18 16.37 -2.50
N GLY A 298 -13.48 16.22 -1.20
CA GLY A 298 -13.67 14.93 -0.53
C GLY A 298 -12.39 14.30 0.00
N HIS A 299 -11.28 15.04 0.11
CA HIS A 299 -10.08 14.57 0.81
C HIS A 299 -10.31 14.54 2.34
N SER A 300 -9.49 13.76 3.04
CA SER A 300 -9.53 13.70 4.50
C SER A 300 -8.50 14.64 5.09
N ILE A 301 -8.91 15.53 5.99
CA ILE A 301 -7.99 16.36 6.76
C ILE A 301 -7.45 15.53 7.93
N CYS A 302 -6.13 15.48 8.07
CA CYS A 302 -5.43 14.73 9.11
C CYS A 302 -4.66 15.69 10.02
N VAL A 303 -4.93 15.67 11.32
CA VAL A 303 -4.23 16.49 12.32
C VAL A 303 -3.46 15.58 13.28
N ASN A 304 -2.13 15.74 13.32
CA ASN A 304 -1.26 15.02 14.25
C ASN A 304 -0.96 15.87 15.48
N GLY A 305 -0.98 15.26 16.66
CA GLY A 305 -0.69 15.98 17.90
C GLY A 305 -0.36 15.09 19.08
N ASN A 306 -0.11 15.75 20.21
CA ASN A 306 0.16 15.13 21.50
C ASN A 306 -0.75 15.72 22.59
N ILE A 307 -1.12 14.89 23.58
CA ILE A 307 -1.92 15.32 24.74
C ILE A 307 -1.22 16.38 25.62
N SER A 308 0.08 16.63 25.40
CA SER A 308 0.77 17.81 25.95
C SER A 308 0.17 19.14 25.50
N GLY A 309 -0.62 19.13 24.40
CA GLY A 309 -1.20 20.30 23.77
C GLY A 309 -0.40 20.79 22.55
N GLU A 310 0.69 20.12 22.20
CA GLU A 310 1.48 20.42 21.00
C GLU A 310 0.88 19.71 19.78
N PHE A 311 0.70 20.47 18.68
CA PHE A 311 0.24 19.97 17.39
C PHE A 311 1.39 20.00 16.38
N GLU A 312 1.54 18.92 15.63
CA GLU A 312 2.73 18.69 14.79
C GLU A 312 2.50 19.04 13.33
N SER A 313 1.30 18.76 12.80
CA SER A 313 0.95 19.02 11.41
C SER A 313 -0.55 18.89 11.17
N ALA A 314 -1.05 19.62 10.17
CA ALA A 314 -2.32 19.37 9.51
C ALA A 314 -2.09 19.24 7.99
N HIS A 315 -2.74 18.26 7.36
CA HIS A 315 -2.59 17.99 5.92
C HIS A 315 -3.83 17.29 5.36
N ILE A 316 -3.92 17.25 4.02
CA ILE A 316 -4.99 16.60 3.25
C ILE A 316 -4.45 15.43 2.42
#